data_AF-A0A3D6E081-F1
#
_entry.id   AF-A0A3D6E081-F1
#
_cell.length_a   1.000
_cell.length_b   1.000
_cell.length_c   1.000
_cell.angle_alpha   90.00
_cell.angle_beta   90.00
_cell.angle_gamma   90.00
#
_symmetry.space_group_name_H-M   'P 1'
#
loop_
_entity.id
_entity.type
_entity.pdbx_description
1 polymer ?
#
loop_
_entity_poly.entity_id
_entity_poly.type
_entity_poly.pdbx_seq_one_letter_code
_entity_poly.pdbx_strand_id
1 'polypeptide(L)'
;MSEENKRLAPETLQQGLADVHLSEVRSLLSLQKRVEELVEPLVREQDSADLDEASIEIRQQYRRELRQKLKLMPPKEVAYILESLDPNERLVVWDEVKEGADPILAILSDDVLEELIDDSHYRNEKTTITAFELRDGRLSQIAVSGPEDLQNVKPIWVDLIAPTKKIRTWIGKRFDVDLPDPGSLTDLEASARFYVDDEGHTHLHSDFL
;
A
#
# COMPACT_ATOMS: atom_id res chain seq x y z
N MET A 1 10.32 -41.07 3.02
CA MET A 1 10.32 -40.31 1.75
C MET A 1 8.93 -39.77 1.39
N SER A 2 8.11 -39.31 2.37
CA SER A 2 6.69 -39.03 2.07
C SER A 2 6.09 -37.80 2.77
N GLU A 3 6.86 -36.99 3.48
CA GLU A 3 6.33 -35.77 4.13
C GLU A 3 6.64 -34.46 3.41
N GLU A 4 7.62 -34.46 2.50
CA GLU A 4 8.05 -33.23 1.80
C GLU A 4 7.13 -32.84 0.63
N ASN A 5 6.39 -33.81 0.07
CA ASN A 5 5.52 -33.59 -1.09
C ASN A 5 4.13 -33.01 -0.76
N LYS A 6 3.79 -32.85 0.53
CA LYS A 6 2.46 -32.39 0.96
C LYS A 6 2.38 -30.88 1.19
N ARG A 7 3.52 -30.20 1.37
CA ARG A 7 3.58 -28.74 1.60
C ARG A 7 3.67 -27.89 0.32
N LEU A 8 4.22 -28.41 -0.77
CA LEU A 8 4.30 -27.68 -2.06
C LEU A 8 2.98 -27.65 -2.84
N ALA A 9 2.13 -28.67 -2.71
CA ALA A 9 0.87 -28.75 -3.44
C ALA A 9 -0.13 -27.59 -3.15
N PRO A 10 -0.35 -27.13 -1.90
CA PRO A 10 -1.28 -26.03 -1.65
C PRO A 10 -0.82 -24.67 -2.19
N GLU A 11 0.48 -24.37 -2.16
CA GLU A 11 1.00 -23.07 -2.65
C GLU A 11 0.91 -22.97 -4.17
N THR A 12 1.28 -24.03 -4.90
CA THR A 12 1.17 -24.07 -6.36
C THR A 12 -0.28 -23.96 -6.86
N LEU A 13 -1.25 -24.52 -6.12
CA LEU A 13 -2.67 -24.40 -6.44
C LEU A 13 -3.22 -22.99 -6.13
N GLN A 14 -2.78 -22.38 -5.02
CA GLN A 14 -3.14 -21.00 -4.69
C GLN A 14 -2.58 -20.00 -5.71
N GLN A 15 -1.36 -20.24 -6.18
CA GLN A 15 -0.73 -19.42 -7.21
C GLN A 15 -1.44 -19.57 -8.56
N GLY A 16 -1.81 -20.80 -8.96
CA GLY A 16 -2.61 -21.02 -10.17
C GLY A 16 -4.01 -20.38 -10.12
N LEU A 17 -4.64 -20.30 -8.94
CA LEU A 17 -5.92 -19.59 -8.78
C LEU A 17 -5.72 -18.07 -8.88
N ALA A 18 -4.66 -17.54 -8.25
CA ALA A 18 -4.30 -16.13 -8.32
C ALA A 18 -3.98 -15.70 -9.77
N ASP A 19 -3.34 -16.56 -10.57
CA ASP A 19 -3.08 -16.32 -11.99
C ASP A 19 -4.37 -16.22 -12.82
N VAL A 20 -5.35 -17.09 -12.53
CA VAL A 20 -6.68 -17.01 -13.16
C VAL A 20 -7.34 -15.67 -12.78
N HIS A 21 -7.34 -15.33 -11.50
CA HIS A 21 -7.91 -14.08 -11.02
C HIS A 21 -7.23 -12.85 -11.64
N LEU A 22 -5.90 -12.86 -11.76
CA LEU A 22 -5.11 -11.83 -12.43
C LEU A 22 -5.50 -11.69 -13.91
N SER A 23 -5.64 -12.82 -14.62
CA SER A 23 -6.02 -12.81 -16.04
C SER A 23 -7.40 -12.19 -16.27
N GLU A 24 -8.34 -12.48 -15.37
CA GLU A 24 -9.69 -11.92 -15.41
C GLU A 24 -9.70 -10.42 -15.08
N VAL A 25 -8.92 -9.99 -14.07
CA VAL A 25 -8.76 -8.56 -13.74
C VAL A 25 -8.14 -7.80 -14.92
N ARG A 26 -7.06 -8.32 -15.52
CA ARG A 26 -6.45 -7.73 -16.73
C ARG A 26 -7.42 -7.66 -17.91
N SER A 27 -8.28 -8.67 -18.06
CA SER A 27 -9.30 -8.69 -19.10
C SER A 27 -10.34 -7.58 -18.90
N LEU A 28 -10.81 -7.37 -17.67
CA LEU A 28 -11.73 -6.28 -17.34
C LEU A 28 -11.10 -4.90 -17.59
N LEU A 29 -9.85 -4.70 -17.16
CA LEU A 29 -9.10 -3.44 -17.37
C LEU A 29 -8.85 -3.17 -18.86
N SER A 30 -8.42 -4.19 -19.61
CA SER A 30 -8.20 -4.10 -21.06
C SER A 30 -9.50 -3.76 -21.80
N LEU A 31 -10.62 -4.32 -21.35
CA LEU A 31 -11.90 -4.09 -21.97
C LEU A 31 -12.44 -2.69 -21.66
N GLN A 32 -12.27 -2.21 -20.42
CA GLN A 32 -12.55 -0.81 -20.07
C GLN A 32 -11.75 0.14 -20.95
N LYS A 33 -10.43 -0.07 -21.08
CA LYS A 33 -9.56 0.79 -21.89
C LYS A 33 -9.99 0.84 -23.35
N ARG A 34 -10.34 -0.31 -23.94
CA ARG A 34 -10.85 -0.37 -25.33
C ARG A 34 -12.17 0.38 -25.51
N VAL A 35 -13.09 0.27 -24.55
CA VAL A 35 -14.35 1.00 -24.59
C VAL A 35 -14.08 2.51 -24.53
N GLU A 36 -13.21 2.95 -23.63
CA GLU A 36 -12.82 4.37 -23.52
C GLU A 36 -12.18 4.88 -24.83
N GLU A 37 -11.25 4.12 -25.44
CA GLU A 37 -10.62 4.47 -26.71
C GLU A 37 -11.59 4.59 -27.89
N LEU A 38 -12.65 3.77 -27.93
CA LEU A 38 -13.65 3.81 -28.99
C LEU A 38 -14.68 4.94 -28.79
N VAL A 39 -15.02 5.24 -27.53
CA VAL A 39 -16.00 6.24 -27.16
C VAL A 39 -15.44 7.65 -27.25
N GLU A 40 -14.19 7.86 -26.85
CA GLU A 40 -13.53 9.17 -26.84
C GLU A 40 -13.63 9.97 -28.16
N PRO A 41 -13.37 9.38 -29.35
CA PRO A 41 -13.52 10.11 -30.61
C PRO A 41 -15.00 10.38 -30.97
N LEU A 42 -15.92 9.47 -30.63
CA LEU A 42 -17.35 9.61 -30.93
C LEU A 42 -18.00 10.73 -30.14
N VAL A 43 -17.63 10.89 -28.86
CA VAL A 43 -18.08 11.98 -28.00
C VAL A 43 -17.57 13.32 -28.53
N ARG A 44 -16.28 13.41 -28.89
CA ARG A 44 -15.68 14.65 -29.43
C ARG A 44 -16.29 15.08 -30.78
N GLU A 45 -16.72 14.13 -31.60
CA GLU A 45 -17.32 14.41 -32.91
C GLU A 45 -18.83 14.74 -32.83
N GLN A 46 -19.56 14.22 -31.84
CA GLN A 46 -21.03 14.32 -31.80
C GLN A 46 -21.60 15.27 -30.74
N ASP A 47 -20.81 15.80 -29.80
CA ASP A 47 -21.23 16.80 -28.78
C ASP A 47 -22.59 16.43 -28.12
N SER A 48 -22.82 15.13 -27.88
CA SER A 48 -24.11 14.56 -27.49
C SER A 48 -24.08 14.07 -26.05
N ALA A 49 -24.89 14.71 -25.19
CA ALA A 49 -24.97 14.40 -23.76
C ALA A 49 -25.40 12.94 -23.47
N ASP A 50 -26.20 12.33 -24.35
CA ASP A 50 -26.68 10.95 -24.17
C ASP A 50 -25.55 9.90 -24.33
N LEU A 51 -24.56 10.16 -25.20
CA LEU A 51 -23.39 9.29 -25.35
C LEU A 51 -22.43 9.41 -24.16
N ASP A 52 -22.32 10.60 -23.59
CA ASP A 52 -21.53 10.83 -22.37
C ASP A 52 -22.12 10.07 -21.17
N GLU A 53 -23.45 10.13 -20.99
CA GLU A 53 -24.12 9.45 -19.88
C GLU A 53 -23.98 7.92 -19.97
N ALA A 54 -24.25 7.34 -21.15
CA ALA A 54 -24.08 5.90 -21.37
C ALA A 54 -22.62 5.44 -21.13
N SER A 55 -21.64 6.26 -21.50
CA SER A 55 -20.23 5.96 -21.33
C SER A 55 -19.80 6.01 -19.85
N ILE A 56 -20.36 6.94 -19.09
CA ILE A 56 -20.19 7.01 -17.63
C ILE A 56 -20.80 5.78 -16.97
N GLU A 57 -22.01 5.39 -17.36
CA GLU A 57 -22.69 4.20 -16.82
C GLU A 57 -21.90 2.91 -17.08
N ILE A 58 -21.41 2.72 -18.30
CA ILE A 58 -20.59 1.57 -18.67
C ILE A 58 -19.31 1.51 -17.82
N ARG A 59 -18.62 2.66 -17.63
CA ARG A 59 -17.42 2.74 -16.79
C ARG A 59 -17.71 2.41 -15.33
N GLN A 60 -18.82 2.93 -14.80
CA GLN A 60 -19.26 2.60 -13.45
C GLN A 60 -19.58 1.11 -13.30
N GLN A 61 -20.16 0.49 -14.33
CA GLN A 61 -20.46 -0.93 -14.32
C GLN A 61 -19.18 -1.78 -14.26
N TYR A 62 -18.15 -1.47 -15.05
CA TYR A 62 -16.85 -2.14 -14.96
C TYR A 62 -16.21 -2.01 -13.59
N ARG A 63 -16.23 -0.79 -13.02
CA ARG A 63 -15.70 -0.56 -11.66
C ARG A 63 -16.44 -1.37 -10.60
N ARG A 64 -17.77 -1.45 -10.68
CA ARG A 64 -18.57 -2.28 -9.77
C ARG A 64 -18.22 -3.76 -9.89
N GLU A 65 -18.09 -4.27 -11.10
CA GLU A 65 -17.73 -5.67 -11.35
C GLU A 65 -16.32 -5.99 -10.81
N LEU A 66 -15.35 -5.12 -11.11
CA LEU A 66 -13.98 -5.20 -10.59
C LEU A 66 -13.98 -5.21 -9.06
N ARG A 67 -14.68 -4.26 -8.43
CA ARG A 67 -14.79 -4.17 -6.97
C ARG A 67 -15.42 -5.42 -6.35
N GLN A 68 -16.51 -5.92 -6.92
CA GLN A 68 -17.17 -7.13 -6.43
C GLN A 68 -16.23 -8.33 -6.49
N LYS A 69 -15.49 -8.46 -7.59
CA LYS A 69 -14.56 -9.55 -7.81
C LYS A 69 -13.39 -9.50 -6.83
N LEU A 70 -12.79 -8.33 -6.64
CA LEU A 70 -11.70 -8.12 -5.68
C LEU A 70 -12.14 -8.36 -4.24
N LYS A 71 -13.37 -7.97 -3.87
CA LYS A 71 -13.91 -8.18 -2.51
C LYS A 71 -14.06 -9.65 -2.12
N LEU A 72 -14.23 -10.53 -3.11
CA LEU A 72 -14.36 -11.97 -2.87
C LEU A 72 -13.00 -12.68 -2.75
N MET A 73 -11.90 -11.99 -3.08
CA MET A 73 -10.55 -12.55 -3.06
C MET A 73 -9.89 -12.40 -1.68
N PRO A 74 -9.02 -13.35 -1.28
CA PRO A 74 -8.15 -13.18 -0.13
C PRO A 74 -7.19 -11.99 -0.32
N PRO A 75 -6.83 -11.26 0.76
CA PRO A 75 -5.88 -10.14 0.68
C PRO A 75 -4.56 -10.47 0.00
N LYS A 76 -4.04 -11.69 0.21
CA LYS A 76 -2.79 -12.17 -0.40
C LYS A 76 -2.89 -12.27 -1.93
N GLU A 77 -4.04 -12.67 -2.45
CA GLU A 77 -4.26 -12.72 -3.91
C GLU A 77 -4.39 -11.33 -4.50
N VAL A 78 -5.09 -10.42 -3.81
CA VAL A 78 -5.20 -9.01 -4.24
C VAL A 78 -3.84 -8.33 -4.23
N ALA A 79 -3.01 -8.57 -3.20
CA ALA A 79 -1.64 -8.09 -3.16
C ALA A 79 -0.83 -8.60 -4.36
N TYR A 80 -0.87 -9.91 -4.63
CA TYR A 80 -0.20 -10.50 -5.80
C TYR A 80 -0.65 -9.87 -7.13
N ILE A 81 -1.95 -9.62 -7.29
CA ILE A 81 -2.50 -8.95 -8.47
C ILE A 81 -1.93 -7.54 -8.58
N LEU A 82 -1.99 -6.73 -7.51
CA LEU A 82 -1.47 -5.37 -7.51
C LEU A 82 0.02 -5.34 -7.86
N GLU A 83 0.83 -6.27 -7.34
CA GLU A 83 2.25 -6.35 -7.68
C GLU A 83 2.51 -6.70 -9.15
N SER A 84 1.61 -7.49 -9.74
CA SER A 84 1.73 -7.97 -11.13
C SER A 84 1.19 -7.00 -12.18
N LEU A 85 0.48 -5.94 -11.79
CA LEU A 85 -0.09 -4.95 -12.71
C LEU A 85 0.90 -3.83 -13.04
N ASP A 86 0.71 -3.17 -14.19
CA ASP A 86 1.44 -1.95 -14.52
C ASP A 86 0.92 -0.76 -13.68
N PRO A 87 1.69 0.32 -13.51
CA PRO A 87 1.34 1.44 -12.63
C PRO A 87 -0.07 2.03 -12.81
N ASN A 88 -0.46 2.27 -14.07
CA ASN A 88 -1.78 2.82 -14.39
C ASN A 88 -2.92 1.86 -13.99
N GLU A 89 -2.76 0.57 -14.28
CA GLU A 89 -3.73 -0.47 -13.97
C GLU A 89 -3.85 -0.69 -12.46
N ARG A 90 -2.69 -0.70 -11.79
CA ARG A 90 -2.57 -0.84 -10.35
C ARG A 90 -3.33 0.26 -9.62
N LEU A 91 -3.24 1.52 -10.04
CA LEU A 91 -3.99 2.62 -9.43
C LEU A 91 -5.51 2.47 -9.58
N VAL A 92 -5.97 1.98 -10.73
CA VAL A 92 -7.41 1.71 -10.95
C VAL A 92 -7.90 0.63 -9.99
N VAL A 93 -7.15 -0.47 -9.86
CA VAL A 93 -7.48 -1.56 -8.94
C VAL A 93 -7.41 -1.07 -7.48
N TRP A 94 -6.41 -0.28 -7.15
CA TRP A 94 -6.21 0.29 -5.82
C TRP A 94 -7.39 1.17 -5.38
N ASP A 95 -7.91 2.01 -6.28
CA ASP A 95 -9.05 2.89 -5.99
C ASP A 95 -10.31 2.11 -5.56
N GLU A 96 -10.46 0.87 -6.05
CA GLU A 96 -11.60 0.01 -5.70
C GLU A 96 -11.42 -0.77 -4.39
N VAL A 97 -10.18 -0.96 -3.91
CA VAL A 97 -9.87 -1.77 -2.71
C VAL A 97 -9.30 -0.98 -1.54
N LYS A 98 -8.99 0.32 -1.71
CA LYS A 98 -8.43 1.18 -0.67
C LYS A 98 -9.24 1.19 0.63
N GLU A 99 -10.57 1.07 0.54
CA GLU A 99 -11.45 0.93 1.70
C GLU A 99 -11.27 -0.46 2.35
N GLY A 100 -10.48 -0.53 3.42
CA GLY A 100 -10.18 -1.78 4.12
C GLY A 100 -8.91 -2.50 3.64
N ALA A 101 -8.02 -1.78 2.96
CA ALA A 101 -6.78 -2.34 2.41
C ALA A 101 -5.70 -2.70 3.45
N ASP A 102 -5.95 -2.54 4.75
CA ASP A 102 -4.94 -2.79 5.81
C ASP A 102 -4.29 -4.18 5.71
N PRO A 103 -5.05 -5.27 5.49
CA PRO A 103 -4.45 -6.60 5.35
C PRO A 103 -3.67 -6.76 4.03
N ILE A 104 -3.98 -5.97 2.99
CA ILE A 104 -3.31 -6.02 1.68
C ILE A 104 -1.97 -5.28 1.80
N LEU A 105 -1.98 -4.09 2.39
CA LEU A 105 -0.79 -3.25 2.58
C LEU A 105 0.27 -3.89 3.44
N ALA A 106 -0.13 -4.67 4.44
CA ALA A 106 0.79 -5.42 5.28
C ALA A 106 1.57 -6.50 4.52
N ILE A 107 1.13 -6.88 3.31
CA ILE A 107 1.70 -7.96 2.50
C ILE A 107 2.43 -7.41 1.27
N LEU A 108 2.05 -6.23 0.78
CA LEU A 108 2.64 -5.62 -0.41
C LEU A 108 4.14 -5.33 -0.23
N SER A 109 4.90 -5.57 -1.28
CA SER A 109 6.29 -5.15 -1.38
C SER A 109 6.44 -3.63 -1.27
N ASP A 110 7.55 -3.21 -0.64
CA ASP A 110 7.89 -1.81 -0.42
C ASP A 110 7.89 -0.96 -1.71
N ASP A 111 8.32 -1.52 -2.83
CA ASP A 111 8.41 -0.80 -4.11
C ASP A 111 7.00 -0.47 -4.66
N VAL A 112 6.06 -1.41 -4.55
CA VAL A 112 4.67 -1.23 -4.97
C VAL A 112 3.91 -0.35 -3.99
N LEU A 113 4.20 -0.48 -2.70
CA LEU A 113 3.68 0.40 -1.66
C LEU A 113 4.12 1.86 -1.89
N GLU A 114 5.38 2.08 -2.25
CA GLU A 114 5.90 3.41 -2.56
C GLU A 114 5.20 4.03 -3.77
N GLU A 115 4.97 3.25 -4.83
CA GLU A 115 4.27 3.71 -6.03
C GLU A 115 2.80 4.05 -5.75
N LEU A 116 2.10 3.18 -5.00
CA LEU A 116 0.72 3.42 -4.57
C LEU A 116 0.62 4.66 -3.68
N ILE A 117 1.63 4.95 -2.85
CA ILE A 117 1.60 6.08 -1.92
C ILE A 117 2.08 7.39 -2.57
N ASP A 118 2.93 7.36 -3.60
CA ASP A 118 3.31 8.58 -4.32
C ASP A 118 2.14 9.14 -5.15
N ASP A 119 1.29 8.27 -5.73
CA ASP A 119 0.19 8.67 -6.61
C ASP A 119 -1.22 8.65 -5.97
N SER A 120 -1.43 8.03 -4.80
CA SER A 120 -2.75 7.95 -4.18
C SER A 120 -2.95 8.89 -2.98
N HIS A 121 -4.21 9.29 -2.79
CA HIS A 121 -4.73 9.92 -1.57
C HIS A 121 -4.45 9.13 -0.27
N TYR A 122 -3.88 7.92 -0.35
CA TYR A 122 -3.48 7.10 0.80
C TYR A 122 -2.33 7.72 1.61
N ARG A 123 -1.43 8.47 0.94
CA ARG A 123 -0.38 9.27 1.60
C ARG A 123 -0.96 10.24 2.64
N ASN A 124 -2.19 10.69 2.42
CA ASN A 124 -2.86 11.71 3.24
C ASN A 124 -3.73 11.12 4.36
N GLU A 125 -4.21 9.88 4.27
CA GLU A 125 -5.18 9.35 5.24
C GLU A 125 -4.56 8.51 6.36
N LYS A 126 -3.41 7.86 6.16
CA LYS A 126 -2.83 6.98 7.19
C LYS A 126 -1.36 7.24 7.54
N THR A 127 -0.55 7.74 6.61
CA THR A 127 0.84 8.03 6.91
C THR A 127 0.94 9.36 7.66
N THR A 128 1.36 9.29 8.93
CA THR A 128 1.53 10.49 9.77
C THR A 128 2.90 10.46 10.41
N ILE A 129 3.59 11.60 10.37
CA ILE A 129 4.86 11.81 11.06
C ILE A 129 4.65 12.94 12.06
N THR A 130 4.98 12.66 13.32
CA THR A 130 4.87 13.65 14.39
C THR A 130 6.18 13.72 15.17
N ALA A 131 6.75 14.91 15.26
CA ALA A 131 7.92 15.16 16.08
C ALA A 131 7.52 15.84 17.40
N PHE A 132 8.20 15.47 18.49
CA PHE A 132 7.98 16.06 19.79
C PHE A 132 9.28 16.66 20.32
N GLU A 133 9.27 17.96 20.59
CA GLU A 133 10.41 18.71 21.11
C GLU A 133 10.10 19.27 22.50
N LEU A 134 11.11 19.36 23.37
CA LEU A 134 10.96 20.02 24.66
C LEU A 134 11.20 21.53 24.51
N ARG A 135 10.17 22.34 24.73
CA ARG A 135 10.23 23.82 24.75
C ARG A 135 9.77 24.33 26.11
N ASP A 136 10.63 25.07 26.80
CA ASP A 136 10.35 25.65 28.12
C ASP A 136 9.81 24.63 29.14
N GLY A 137 10.37 23.42 29.12
CA GLY A 137 9.95 22.32 29.99
C GLY A 137 8.61 21.68 29.63
N ARG A 138 8.05 21.98 28.45
CA ARG A 138 6.81 21.39 27.94
C ARG A 138 7.05 20.65 26.63
N LEU A 139 6.35 19.54 26.43
CA LEU A 139 6.38 18.80 25.19
C LEU A 139 5.58 19.57 24.12
N SER A 140 6.23 19.95 23.04
CA SER A 140 5.63 20.60 21.87
C SER A 140 5.51 19.58 20.75
N GLN A 141 4.29 19.36 20.27
CA GLN A 141 4.00 18.48 19.13
C GLN A 141 4.12 19.27 17.82
N ILE A 142 4.75 18.67 16.81
CA ILE A 142 4.99 19.26 15.49
C ILE A 142 4.58 18.21 14.45
N ALA A 143 3.58 18.52 13.63
CA ALA A 143 3.25 17.71 12.47
C ALA A 143 4.35 17.88 11.41
N VAL A 144 4.83 16.78 10.86
CA VAL A 144 5.94 16.76 9.91
C VAL A 144 5.42 16.25 8.57
N SER A 145 5.42 17.13 7.58
CA SER A 145 5.05 16.79 6.20
C SER A 145 6.28 16.44 5.37
N GLY A 146 7.45 16.98 5.73
CA GLY A 146 8.70 16.75 5.01
C GLY A 146 9.96 17.02 5.84
N PRO A 147 11.15 16.73 5.26
CA PRO A 147 12.44 16.95 5.93
C PRO A 147 12.68 18.39 6.40
N GLU A 148 12.12 19.37 5.69
CA GLU A 148 12.19 20.80 5.99
C GLU A 148 11.64 21.15 7.37
N ASP A 149 10.58 20.47 7.82
CA ASP A 149 9.95 20.72 9.12
C ASP A 149 10.87 20.32 10.29
N LEU A 150 11.86 19.46 10.04
CA LEU A 150 12.82 18.99 11.04
C LEU A 150 14.17 19.71 11.01
N GLN A 151 14.37 20.72 10.15
CA GLN A 151 15.66 21.41 10.03
C GLN A 151 16.05 22.13 11.33
N ASN A 152 15.09 22.77 11.99
CA ASN A 152 15.33 23.60 13.18
C ASN A 152 14.68 23.05 14.45
N VAL A 153 14.32 21.77 14.44
CA VAL A 153 13.69 21.08 15.56
C VAL A 153 14.70 20.11 16.16
N LYS A 154 14.75 20.04 17.50
CA LYS A 154 15.49 19.04 18.27
C LYS A 154 14.50 18.06 18.90
N PRO A 155 13.92 17.14 18.13
CA PRO A 155 12.95 16.21 18.68
C PRO A 155 13.61 15.25 19.65
N ILE A 156 12.87 14.92 20.70
CA ILE A 156 13.19 13.85 21.65
C ILE A 156 12.44 12.56 21.34
N TRP A 157 11.35 12.66 20.56
CA TRP A 157 10.55 11.54 20.06
C TRP A 157 10.07 11.88 18.66
N VAL A 158 10.11 10.91 17.76
CA VAL A 158 9.51 10.99 16.42
C VAL A 158 8.59 9.79 16.27
N ASP A 159 7.31 10.05 16.11
CA ASP A 159 6.29 9.05 15.87
C ASP A 159 6.08 8.85 14.37
N LEU A 160 6.04 7.59 13.95
CA LEU A 160 5.93 7.18 12.55
C LEU A 160 4.78 6.19 12.42
N ILE A 161 3.66 6.66 11.85
CA ILE A 161 2.50 5.83 11.55
C ILE A 161 2.56 5.45 10.07
N ALA A 162 2.57 4.15 9.79
CA ALA A 162 2.69 3.58 8.44
C ALA A 162 3.77 4.28 7.57
N PRO A 163 5.03 4.36 8.04
CA PRO A 163 6.08 5.08 7.32
C PRO A 163 6.49 4.33 6.06
N THR A 164 6.53 5.03 4.92
CA THR A 164 7.10 4.49 3.68
C THR A 164 8.62 4.36 3.77
N LYS A 165 9.22 3.54 2.90
CA LYS A 165 10.67 3.41 2.78
C LYS A 165 11.37 4.74 2.56
N LYS A 166 10.81 5.62 1.73
CA LYS A 166 11.29 7.00 1.55
C LYS A 166 11.32 7.78 2.86
N ILE A 167 10.25 7.71 3.64
CA ILE A 167 10.14 8.33 4.97
C ILE A 167 11.19 7.77 5.92
N ARG A 168 11.28 6.45 6.04
CA ARG A 168 12.29 5.76 6.85
C ARG A 168 13.70 6.19 6.43
N THR A 169 13.97 6.25 5.14
CA THR A 169 15.28 6.62 4.59
C THR A 169 15.69 8.04 4.98
N TRP A 170 14.82 9.04 4.78
CA TRP A 170 15.23 10.42 5.05
C TRP A 170 15.23 10.75 6.55
N ILE A 171 14.35 10.14 7.34
CA ILE A 171 14.38 10.26 8.81
C ILE A 171 15.61 9.56 9.38
N GLY A 172 15.90 8.35 8.93
CA GLY A 172 17.11 7.62 9.30
C GLY A 172 18.36 8.43 9.00
N LYS A 173 18.48 9.00 7.80
CA LYS A 173 19.57 9.92 7.44
C LYS A 173 19.63 11.19 8.30
N ARG A 174 18.48 11.74 8.72
CA ARG A 174 18.41 12.98 9.50
C ARG A 174 18.94 12.80 10.91
N PHE A 175 18.67 11.64 11.51
CA PHE A 175 19.03 11.31 12.90
C PHE A 175 20.18 10.31 13.03
N ASP A 176 20.74 9.87 11.90
CA ASP A 176 21.82 8.88 11.84
C ASP A 176 21.44 7.57 12.53
N VAL A 177 20.25 7.07 12.20
CA VAL A 177 19.69 5.82 12.73
C VAL A 177 19.23 4.92 11.58
N ASP A 178 19.39 3.62 11.73
CA ASP A 178 18.75 2.66 10.84
C ASP A 178 17.31 2.41 11.32
N LEU A 179 16.35 2.60 10.43
CA LEU A 179 14.94 2.39 10.74
C LEU A 179 14.50 1.07 10.11
N PRO A 180 14.23 0.02 10.92
CA PRO A 180 13.86 -1.28 10.39
C PRO A 180 12.57 -1.19 9.60
N ASP A 181 12.41 -2.08 8.63
CA ASP A 181 11.15 -2.26 7.94
C ASP A 181 10.13 -2.90 8.91
N PRO A 182 8.98 -2.26 9.19
CA PRO A 182 7.94 -2.83 10.03
C PRO A 182 7.50 -4.24 9.60
N GLY A 183 7.51 -4.54 8.29
CA GLY A 183 7.16 -5.87 7.78
C GLY A 183 8.23 -6.94 8.07
N SER A 184 9.48 -6.53 8.22
CA SER A 184 10.60 -7.42 8.56
C SER A 184 10.68 -7.78 10.05
N LEU A 185 9.93 -7.09 10.92
CA LEU A 185 9.88 -7.33 12.36
C LEU A 185 9.00 -8.53 12.76
N THR A 186 8.64 -9.40 11.83
CA THR A 186 7.72 -10.53 12.02
C THR A 186 8.28 -11.69 12.85
N ASP A 187 9.55 -11.59 13.30
CA ASP A 187 10.26 -12.65 14.02
C ASP A 187 10.63 -12.28 15.48
N LEU A 188 9.96 -11.31 16.11
CA LEU A 188 9.99 -11.24 17.57
C LEU A 188 8.96 -12.21 18.15
N GLU A 189 9.44 -13.24 18.86
CA GLU A 189 8.57 -14.01 19.77
C GLU A 189 7.75 -13.02 20.62
N ALA A 190 6.45 -13.26 20.78
CA ALA A 190 5.53 -12.43 21.57
C ALA A 190 5.97 -12.19 23.04
N SER A 191 7.06 -12.82 23.49
CA SER A 191 7.68 -12.65 24.81
C SER A 191 8.84 -11.63 24.84
N ALA A 192 9.47 -11.36 23.70
CA ALA A 192 10.60 -10.46 23.59
C ALA A 192 10.11 -9.01 23.56
N ARG A 193 10.24 -8.32 24.71
CA ARG A 193 9.90 -6.88 24.83
C ARG A 193 11.03 -5.97 24.39
N PHE A 194 12.25 -6.49 24.30
CA PHE A 194 13.40 -5.78 23.76
C PHE A 194 14.46 -6.76 23.27
N TYR A 195 15.29 -6.31 22.34
CA TYR A 195 16.55 -6.96 22.01
C TYR A 195 17.65 -5.91 21.81
N VAL A 196 18.90 -6.32 21.92
CA VAL A 196 20.07 -5.50 21.63
C VAL A 196 20.78 -6.15 20.46
N ASP A 197 21.03 -5.40 19.39
CA ASP A 197 21.75 -5.93 18.24
C ASP A 197 23.27 -5.97 18.46
N ASP A 198 23.99 -6.53 17.49
CA ASP A 198 25.45 -6.69 17.52
C ASP A 198 26.21 -5.34 17.57
N GLU A 199 25.53 -4.25 17.25
CA GLU A 199 26.05 -2.87 17.26
C GLU A 199 25.72 -2.14 18.57
N GLY A 200 24.93 -2.77 19.46
CA GLY A 200 24.57 -2.25 20.77
C GLY A 200 23.32 -1.36 20.76
N HIS A 201 22.59 -1.28 19.66
CA HIS A 201 21.32 -0.56 19.62
C HIS A 201 20.23 -1.36 20.32
N THR A 202 19.47 -0.68 21.17
CA THR A 202 18.36 -1.29 21.90
C THR A 202 17.07 -1.09 21.11
N HIS A 203 16.46 -2.20 20.71
CA HIS A 203 15.16 -2.23 20.05
C HIS A 203 14.12 -2.60 21.10
N LEU A 204 13.09 -1.77 21.26
CA LEU A 204 12.00 -2.00 22.22
C LEU A 204 10.72 -2.30 21.44
N HIS A 205 10.06 -3.40 21.77
CA HIS A 205 8.78 -3.80 21.20
C HIS A 205 7.69 -3.77 22.27
N SER A 206 6.59 -3.08 22.01
CA SER A 206 5.48 -2.96 22.96
C SER A 206 4.15 -3.17 22.26
N ASP A 207 3.69 -4.42 22.20
CA ASP A 207 2.33 -4.75 21.81
C ASP A 207 1.37 -4.40 22.96
N PHE A 208 0.52 -3.39 22.75
CA PHE A 208 -0.63 -3.12 23.61
C PHE A 208 -1.85 -3.84 23.02
N LEU A 209 -2.25 -4.95 23.64
CA LEU A 209 -3.51 -5.66 23.39
C LEU A 209 -4.72 -4.84 23.85
#